data_AF-A0A538EN09-F1
#
_entry.id   AF-A0A538EN09-F1
#
_cell.length_a   1.000
_cell.length_b   1.000
_cell.length_c   1.000
_cell.angle_alpha   90.00
_cell.angle_beta   90.00
_cell.angle_gamma   90.00
#
_symmetry.space_group_name_H-M   'P 1'
#
loop_
_entity.id
_entity.type
_entity.pdbx_description
1 polymer ?
#
loop_
_entity_poly.entity_id
_entity_poly.type
_entity_poly.pdbx_seq_one_letter_code
_entity_poly.pdbx_strand_id
1 'polypeptide(L)' 'MHLRPPSIDPGVTSFIWAFLLALFVWIGQLAIGVSSGTALVIALLSFGAMFLFIRLQGGDDPVR' A
#
# COMPACT_ATOMS: atom_id res chain seq x y z
N MET A 1 8.99 -0.93 32.71
CA MET A 1 8.61 -0.03 31.61
C MET A 1 7.76 -0.83 30.62
N HIS A 2 6.45 -0.59 30.58
CA HIS A 2 5.59 -1.17 29.55
C HIS A 2 5.80 -0.32 28.29
N LEU A 3 6.71 -0.75 27.41
CA LEU A 3 6.97 -0.06 26.16
C LEU A 3 5.74 -0.25 25.27
N ARG A 4 4.76 0.65 25.38
CA ARG A 4 3.74 0.79 24.34
C ARG A 4 4.51 1.20 23.09
N PRO A 5 4.55 0.37 22.03
CA PRO A 5 5.16 0.79 20.79
C PRO A 5 4.49 2.09 20.34
N PRO A 6 5.26 3.06 19.80
CA PRO A 6 4.69 4.31 19.33
C PRO A 6 3.56 3.98 18.34
N SER A 7 2.38 4.54 18.58
CA SER A 7 1.26 4.41 17.65
C SER A 7 1.61 5.20 16.40
N ILE A 8 2.06 4.50 15.37
CA ILE A 8 2.22 5.08 14.03
C ILE A 8 0.83 5.40 13.50
N ASP A 9 0.67 6.56 12.87
CA ASP A 9 -0.58 6.95 12.23
C ASP A 9 -1.03 5.86 11.24
N PRO A 10 -2.28 5.36 11.33
CA PRO A 10 -2.77 4.30 10.43
C PRO A 10 -2.69 4.68 8.95
N GLY A 11 -2.82 5.96 8.63
CA GLY A 11 -2.64 6.48 7.28
C GLY A 11 -1.21 6.29 6.79
N VAL A 12 -0.21 6.59 7.62
CA VAL A 12 1.21 6.36 7.29
C VAL A 12 1.48 4.87 7.06
N THR A 13 0.99 3.99 7.93
CA THR A 13 1.16 2.55 7.76
C THR A 13 0.50 2.04 6.48
N SER A 14 -0.73 2.49 6.17
CA SER A 14 -1.43 2.13 4.92
C SER A 14 -0.70 2.61 3.67
N PHE A 15 -0.11 3.81 3.70
CA PHE A 15 0.65 4.37 2.59
C PHE A 15 1.91 3.54 2.30
N ILE A 16 2.67 3.20 3.34
CA ILE A 16 3.90 2.40 3.21
C ILE A 16 3.57 1.04 2.59
N TRP A 17 2.55 0.34 3.07
CA TRP A 17 2.18 -0.96 2.52
C TRP A 17 1.68 -0.90 1.09
N ALA A 18 0.80 0.05 0.77
CA ALA A 18 0.33 0.24 -0.61
C ALA A 18 1.49 0.56 -1.55
N PHE A 19 2.43 1.42 -1.12
CA PHE A 19 3.60 1.80 -1.91
C PHE A 19 4.54 0.62 -2.17
N LEU A 20 4.87 -0.16 -1.13
CA LEU A 20 5.74 -1.32 -1.27
C LEU A 20 5.13 -2.40 -2.16
N LEU A 21 3.82 -2.65 -2.04
CA LEU A 21 3.13 -3.60 -2.90
C LEU A 21 3.06 -3.13 -4.35
N ALA A 22 2.80 -1.84 -4.59
CA ALA A 22 2.84 -1.29 -5.94
C ALA A 22 4.23 -1.38 -6.57
N LEU A 23 5.28 -1.14 -5.79
CA LEU A 23 6.66 -1.32 -6.24
C LEU A 23 6.96 -2.79 -6.57
N PHE A 24 6.49 -3.73 -5.74
CA PHE A 24 6.61 -5.17 -5.99
C PHE A 24 5.92 -5.56 -7.30
N VAL A 25 4.68 -5.09 -7.55
CA VAL A 25 3.96 -5.31 -8.80
C VAL A 25 4.73 -4.73 -9.98
N TRP A 26 5.21 -3.49 -9.87
CA TRP A 26 5.95 -2.83 -10.94
C TRP A 26 7.20 -3.62 -11.36
N ILE A 27 8.03 -4.00 -10.37
CA ILE A 27 9.27 -4.76 -10.61
C ILE A 27 8.93 -6.15 -11.16
N GLY A 28 7.91 -6.82 -10.62
CA GLY A 28 7.45 -8.12 -11.12
C GLY A 28 7.00 -8.08 -12.57
N GLN A 29 6.29 -7.03 -12.98
CA GLN A 29 5.89 -6.82 -14.37
C GLN A 29 7.08 -6.60 -15.30
N LEU A 30 8.07 -5.80 -14.87
CA LEU A 30 9.30 -5.61 -15.63
C LEU A 30 10.08 -6.92 -15.77
N ALA A 31 10.12 -7.75 -14.73
CA ALA A 31 10.81 -9.04 -14.74
C ALA A 31 10.23 -10.04 -15.75
N ILE A 32 8.93 -9.96 -16.05
CA ILE A 32 8.25 -10.80 -17.05
C ILE A 32 8.14 -10.13 -18.43
N GLY A 33 8.84 -9.01 -18.66
CA GLY A 33 8.94 -8.37 -19.98
C GLY A 33 7.77 -7.45 -20.34
N VAL A 34 6.95 -7.02 -19.38
CA VAL A 34 5.93 -6.00 -19.64
C VAL A 34 6.61 -4.67 -19.99
N SER A 35 6.11 -3.96 -21.00
CA SER A 35 6.61 -2.64 -21.38
C SER A 35 6.55 -1.65 -20.20
N SER A 36 7.58 -0.84 -20.03
CA SER A 36 7.72 0.06 -18.86
C SER A 36 6.53 0.99 -18.64
N GLY A 37 5.92 1.51 -19.71
CA GLY A 37 4.73 2.37 -19.61
C GLY A 37 3.54 1.64 -19.00
N THR A 38 3.19 0.48 -19.55
CA THR A 38 2.11 -0.38 -19.04
C THR A 38 2.37 -0.84 -17.60
N ALA A 39 3.62 -1.23 -17.30
CA ALA A 39 4.00 -1.65 -15.96
C ALA A 39 3.82 -0.51 -14.93
N LEU A 40 4.23 0.72 -15.30
CA LEU A 40 4.08 1.88 -14.43
C LEU A 40 2.60 2.23 -14.20
N VAL A 41 1.77 2.23 -15.25
CA VAL A 41 0.34 2.53 -15.13
C VAL A 41 -0.35 1.50 -14.22
N ILE A 42 -0.09 0.21 -14.40
CA ILE A 42 -0.68 -0.84 -13.57
C ILE A 42 -0.22 -0.72 -12.11
N ALA A 43 1.05 -0.39 -11.87
CA ALA A 43 1.55 -0.14 -10.52
C ALA A 43 0.86 1.05 -9.84
N LEU A 44 0.66 2.17 -10.56
CA LEU A 44 -0.02 3.36 -10.02
C LEU A 44 -1.50 3.09 -9.74
N LEU A 45 -2.20 2.37 -10.62
CA LEU A 45 -3.58 1.95 -10.39
C LEU A 45 -3.69 1.00 -9.19
N SER A 46 -2.76 0.05 -9.08
CA SER A 46 -2.69 -0.88 -7.94
C SER A 46 -2.42 -0.14 -6.63
N PHE A 47 -1.47 0.80 -6.63
CA PHE A 47 -1.19 1.68 -5.49
C PHE A 47 -2.45 2.41 -5.03
N GLY A 48 -3.12 3.12 -5.95
CA GLY A 48 -4.32 3.89 -5.64
C GLY A 48 -5.44 3.00 -5.10
N ALA A 49 -5.69 1.85 -5.74
CA ALA A 49 -6.71 0.90 -5.30
C ALA A 49 -6.41 0.35 -3.89
N MET A 50 -5.18 -0.11 -3.63
CA MET A 50 -4.77 -0.65 -2.33
C MET A 50 -4.79 0.42 -1.24
N PHE A 51 -4.24 1.60 -1.51
CA PHE A 51 -4.20 2.71 -0.55
C PHE A 51 -5.60 3.13 -0.16
N LEU A 52 -6.49 3.37 -1.13
CA LEU A 52 -7.87 3.73 -0.84
C LEU A 52 -8.62 2.61 -0.13
N PHE A 53 -8.45 1.35 -0.56
CA PHE A 53 -9.08 0.21 0.09
C PHE A 53 -8.70 0.11 1.58
N ILE A 54 -7.40 0.13 1.89
CA ILE A 54 -6.92 0.06 3.28
C ILE A 54 -7.36 1.29 4.07
N ARG A 55 -7.25 2.48 3.47
CA ARG A 55 -7.57 3.74 4.16
C ARG A 55 -9.05 3.87 4.51
N LEU A 56 -9.93 3.35 3.65
CA LEU A 56 -11.37 3.36 3.87
C LEU A 56 -11.80 2.28 4.86
N GLN A 57 -11.14 1.11 4.88
CA GLN A 57 -11.48 0.00 5.78
C GLN A 57 -10.85 0.14 7.18
N GLY A 58 -9.74 0.88 7.33
CA GLY A 58 -9.03 1.03 8.61
C GLY A 58 -9.66 1.99 9.61
N GLY A 59 -10.84 2.53 9.32
CA GLY A 59 -11.55 3.51 10.18
C GLY A 59 -12.48 2.90 11.23
N ASP A 60 -12.80 1.60 11.13
CA ASP A 60 -13.95 1.00 11.83
C ASP A 60 -13.53 -0.06 12.86
N ASP A 61 -12.68 0.31 13.82
CA ASP A 61 -12.75 -0.34 15.13
C ASP A 61 -13.80 0.42 15.96
N PRO A 62 -15.06 -0.06 16.04
CA PRO A 62 -15.95 0.42 17.09
C PRO A 62 -15.25 0.09 18.41
N VAL A 63 -15.00 1.13 19.22
CA VAL A 63 -14.57 1.01 20.61
C VAL A 63 -15.46 -0.04 21.27
N ARG A 64 -14.91 -1.23 21.51
CA ARG A 64 -15.49 -2.25 22.40
C ARG A 64 -14.77 -2.19 23.73
#